data_AF-A0A429GT08-F1
#
_entry.id   AF-A0A429GT08-F1
#
_cell.length_a   1.000
_cell.length_b   1.000
_cell.length_c   1.000
_cell.angle_alpha   90.00
_cell.angle_beta   90.00
_cell.angle_gamma   90.00
#
_symmetry.space_group_name_H-M   'P 1'
#
loop_
_entity.id
_entity.type
_entity.pdbx_description
1 polymer ?
#
loop_
_entity_poly.entity_id
_entity_poly.type
_entity_poly.pdbx_seq_one_letter_code
_entity_poly.pdbx_strand_id
1 'polypeptide(L)' 'MLLAIAVLRIADALDYGLNRVVNHAFFSEKDEESITIEVRAKSLDIDVDKVEKKGRLLEDLLKKKMKIKMFIYRQL' A
#
# COMPACT_ATOMS: atom_id res chain seq x y z
N MET A 1 -0.07 17.26 0.50
CA MET A 1 -1.50 17.00 0.18
C MET A 1 -1.68 15.75 -0.68
N LEU A 2 -0.92 15.59 -1.77
CA LEU A 2 -1.01 14.43 -2.67
C LEU A 2 -0.62 13.07 -2.03
N LEU A 3 0.38 13.05 -1.14
CA LEU A 3 0.77 11.84 -0.42
C LEU A 3 -0.37 11.30 0.46
N ALA A 4 -1.14 12.16 1.13
CA ALA A 4 -2.28 11.74 1.94
C ALA A 4 -3.40 11.10 1.10
N ILE A 5 -3.61 11.57 -0.13
CA ILE A 5 -4.55 10.97 -1.08
C ILE A 5 -4.06 9.59 -1.52
N ALA A 6 -2.76 9.44 -1.77
CA ALA A 6 -2.15 8.16 -2.10
C ALA A 6 -2.30 7.14 -0.97
N VAL A 7 -2.07 7.58 0.28
CA VAL A 7 -2.27 6.78 1.49
C VAL A 7 -3.71 6.30 1.59
N LEU A 8 -4.69 7.20 1.44
CA LEU A 8 -6.11 6.86 1.52
C LEU A 8 -6.54 5.90 0.41
N ARG A 9 -6.05 6.09 -0.83
CA ARG A 9 -6.40 5.23 -1.97
C ARG A 9 -5.80 3.84 -1.86
N ILE A 10 -4.62 3.69 -1.26
CA ILE A 10 -4.04 2.38 -1.00
C ILE A 10 -4.65 1.73 0.24
N ALA A 11 -4.98 2.49 1.29
CA ALA A 11 -5.78 1.98 2.39
C ALA A 11 -7.15 1.47 1.91
N ASP A 12 -7.80 2.18 0.99
CA ASP A 12 -9.04 1.76 0.32
C ASP A 12 -8.84 0.52 -0.58
N ALA A 13 -7.73 0.44 -1.31
CA ALA A 13 -7.37 -0.72 -2.13
C ALA A 13 -7.13 -1.98 -1.28
N LEU A 14 -6.49 -1.79 -0.13
CA LEU A 14 -6.26 -2.80 0.88
C LEU A 14 -7.59 -3.27 1.52
N ASP A 15 -8.69 -2.54 1.28
CA ASP A 15 -10.05 -2.78 1.74
C ASP A 15 -10.29 -2.35 3.20
N TYR A 16 -11.27 -1.46 3.41
CA TYR A 16 -11.75 -1.12 4.76
C TYR A 16 -12.43 -2.32 5.46
N GLY A 17 -12.60 -3.47 4.78
CA GLY A 17 -12.87 -4.77 5.40
C GLY A 17 -11.72 -5.33 6.27
N LEU A 18 -10.57 -4.67 6.30
CA LEU A 18 -9.38 -5.01 7.09
C LEU A 18 -9.49 -4.71 8.60
N ASN A 19 -10.67 -4.75 9.20
CA ASN A 19 -10.75 -4.84 10.66
C ASN A 19 -10.07 -6.11 11.23
N ARG A 20 -9.48 -6.98 10.38
CA ARG A 20 -8.80 -8.23 10.82
C ARG A 20 -7.48 -8.64 10.14
N VAL A 21 -7.00 -8.02 9.04
CA VAL A 21 -5.93 -8.65 8.21
C VAL A 21 -4.65 -7.82 7.96
N VAL A 22 -4.73 -6.49 7.81
CA VAL A 22 -3.54 -5.62 7.68
C VAL A 22 -3.40 -4.88 8.99
N ASN A 23 -2.32 -5.14 9.72
CA ASN A 23 -2.10 -4.44 10.98
C ASN A 23 -1.50 -3.05 10.72
N HIS A 24 -0.64 -2.92 9.70
CA HIS A 24 0.04 -1.65 9.41
C HIS A 24 0.40 -1.53 7.92
N ALA A 25 0.17 -0.35 7.35
CA ALA A 25 0.76 0.09 6.09
C ALA A 25 1.66 1.30 6.37
N PHE A 26 2.94 1.20 6.00
CA PHE A 26 3.92 2.26 6.18
C PHE A 26 4.23 2.90 4.85
N PHE A 27 4.20 4.23 4.81
CA PHE A 27 4.53 5.01 3.63
C PHE A 27 5.84 5.73 3.90
N SER A 28 6.81 5.53 3.03
CA SER A 28 8.10 6.18 3.09
C SER A 28 8.43 6.78 1.73
N GLU A 29 8.79 8.05 1.73
CA GLU A 29 9.30 8.77 0.58
C GLU A 29 10.78 9.03 0.89
N LYS A 30 11.67 8.26 0.28
CA LYS A 30 13.12 8.44 0.49
C LYS A 30 13.69 9.52 -0.43
N ASP A 31 13.09 9.70 -1.60
CA ASP A 31 13.58 10.58 -2.66
C ASP A 31 12.38 11.18 -3.41
N GLU A 32 12.60 12.30 -4.11
CA GLU A 32 11.51 13.02 -4.82
C GLU A 32 10.88 12.21 -5.96
N GLU A 33 11.52 11.14 -6.42
CA GLU A 33 11.05 10.34 -7.55
C GLU A 33 10.30 9.06 -7.13
N SER A 34 10.36 8.67 -5.86
CA SER A 34 9.89 7.35 -5.44
C SER A 34 9.16 7.33 -4.10
N ILE A 35 8.05 6.59 -4.05
CA ILE A 35 7.28 6.30 -2.83
C ILE A 35 7.32 4.80 -2.59
N THR A 36 7.82 4.39 -1.42
CA THR A 36 7.79 3.00 -0.98
C THR A 36 6.67 2.80 0.03
N ILE A 37 5.89 1.74 -0.19
CA ILE A 37 4.78 1.34 0.68
C ILE A 37 5.07 -0.05 1.20
N GLU A 38 5.19 -0.16 2.51
CA GLU A 38 5.39 -1.43 3.19
C GLU A 38 4.08 -1.87 3.86
N VAL A 39 3.45 -2.89 3.30
CA VAL A 39 2.22 -3.48 3.82
C VAL A 39 2.57 -4.68 4.68
N ARG A 40 2.20 -4.63 5.97
CA ARG A 40 2.42 -5.68 6.95
C ARG A 40 1.11 -6.37 7.32
N ALA A 41 0.97 -7.61 6.89
CA ALA A 41 -0.28 -8.37 6.96
C ALA A 41 -0.16 -9.65 7.80
N LYS A 42 -1.24 -9.97 8.53
CA LYS A 42 -1.39 -11.20 9.33
C LYS A 42 -2.04 -12.34 8.55
N SER A 43 -2.89 -12.05 7.56
CA SER A 43 -3.54 -13.07 6.71
C SER A 43 -3.12 -12.93 5.25
N LEU A 44 -3.18 -14.04 4.53
CA LEU A 44 -2.95 -14.16 3.09
C LEU A 44 -4.12 -13.64 2.24
N ASP A 45 -5.24 -13.22 2.86
CA ASP A 45 -6.45 -12.78 2.16
C ASP A 45 -6.34 -11.37 1.58
N ILE A 46 -5.14 -10.95 1.15
CA ILE A 46 -4.95 -9.67 0.47
C ILE A 46 -4.92 -9.90 -1.03
N ASP A 47 -5.83 -9.22 -1.72
CA ASP A 47 -5.85 -9.14 -3.17
C ASP A 47 -4.69 -8.26 -3.67
N VAL A 48 -3.56 -8.90 -3.97
CA VAL A 48 -2.33 -8.24 -4.43
C VAL A 48 -2.57 -7.50 -5.76
N ASP A 49 -3.36 -8.07 -6.67
CA ASP A 49 -3.64 -7.47 -7.98
C ASP A 49 -4.39 -6.14 -7.84
N LYS A 50 -5.34 -6.06 -6.89
CA LYS A 50 -6.06 -4.82 -6.56
C LYS A 50 -5.11 -3.75 -6.01
N VAL A 51 -4.18 -4.13 -5.14
CA VAL A 51 -3.19 -3.21 -4.55
C VAL A 51 -2.21 -2.71 -5.60
N GLU A 52 -1.69 -3.58 -6.47
CA GLU A 52 -0.80 -3.19 -7.56
C GLU A 52 -1.49 -2.27 -8.58
N LYS A 53 -2.73 -2.58 -8.97
CA LYS A 53 -3.50 -1.74 -9.89
C LYS A 53 -3.70 -0.32 -9.34
N LYS A 54 -3.93 -0.21 -8.03
CA LYS A 54 -4.07 1.09 -7.35
C LYS A 54 -2.71 1.79 -7.18
N GLY A 55 -1.64 1.04 -6.97
CA GLY A 55 -0.27 1.54 -7.03
C GLY A 55 0.02 2.22 -8.37
N ARG A 56 -0.23 1.54 -9.50
CA ARG A 56 -0.02 2.11 -10.85
C ARG A 56 -0.82 3.39 -11.10
N LEU A 57 -2.10 3.42 -10.70
CA LEU A 57 -2.92 4.64 -10.81
C LEU A 57 -2.35 5.81 -10.00
N LEU A 58 -1.72 5.53 -8.87
CA LEU A 58 -1.11 6.54 -8.03
C LEU A 58 0.28 6.96 -8.56
N GLU A 59 1.02 6.08 -9.23
CA GLU A 59 2.25 6.47 -9.93
C GLU A 59 1.97 7.56 -10.96
N ASP A 60 0.93 7.37 -11.78
CA ASP A 60 0.50 8.32 -12.79
C ASP A 60 0.03 9.65 -12.17
N LEU A 61 -0.73 9.57 -11.07
CA LEU A 61 -1.27 10.75 -10.39
C LEU A 61 -0.18 11.58 -9.70
N LEU A 62 0.78 10.91 -9.06
CA LEU A 62 1.84 11.55 -8.27
C LEU A 62 3.07 11.88 -9.11
N LYS A 63 3.16 11.33 -10.33
CA LYS A 63 4.36 11.37 -11.19
C LYS A 63 5.60 10.85 -10.46
N LYS A 64 5.41 9.83 -9.62
CA LYS A 64 6.45 9.19 -8.81
C LYS A 64 6.34 7.69 -8.96
N LYS A 65 7.47 6.99 -9.00
CA LYS A 65 7.49 5.53 -9.00
C LYS A 65 7.03 5.01 -7.64
N MET A 66 6.22 3.97 -7.62
CA MET A 66 5.70 3.35 -6.42
C MET A 66 6.25 1.95 -6.27
N LYS A 67 6.83 1.69 -5.11
CA LYS A 67 7.33 0.37 -4.74
C LYS A 67 6.50 -0.19 -3.61
N ILE A 68 5.68 -1.18 -3.90
CA ILE A 68 4.91 -1.90 -2.89
C ILE A 68 5.74 -3.08 -2.40
N LYS A 69 6.00 -3.15 -1.10
CA LYS A 69 6.60 -4.32 -0.43
C LYS A 69 5.56 -4.93 0.49
N MET A 70 5.29 -6.21 0.30
CA MET A 70 4.31 -6.92 1.11
C MET A 70 5.02 -7.92 2.01
N PHE A 71 4.77 -7.82 3.31
CA PHE A 71 5.30 -8.73 4.32
C PHE A 71 4.13 -9.44 4.99
N ILE A 72 3.99 -10.73 4.70
CA ILE A 72 3.03 -11.62 5.34
C ILE A 72 3.78 -12.36 6.44
N TYR A 73 3.37 -12.19 7.70
CA TYR A 73 3.94 -12.93 8.81
C TYR A 73 2.88 -13.80 9.45
N ARG A 74 3.17 -15.11 9.57
CA ARG A 74 2.41 -16.01 10.43
C ARG A 74 2.73 -15.65 11.88
N GLN A 75 1.71 -15.37 12.70
CA GLN A 75 1.89 -15.48 14.14
C GLN A 75 2.22 -16.95 14.44
N LEU A 76 3.42 -17.19 14.94
CA LEU A 76 3.75 -18.42 15.66
C LEU A 76 3.01 -18.43 17.00
#